data_AF-A0A2E5L0X2-F1
#
_entry.id   AF-A0A2E5L0X2-F1
#
_cell.length_a   1.000
_cell.length_b   1.000
_cell.length_c   1.000
_cell.angle_alpha   90.00
_cell.angle_beta   90.00
_cell.angle_gamma   90.00
#
_symmetry.space_group_name_H-M   'P 1'
#
loop_
_entity.id
_entity.type
_entity.pdbx_description
1 polymer ?
#
loop_
_entity_poly.entity_id
_entity_poly.type
_entity_poly.pdbx_seq_one_letter_code
_entity_poly.pdbx_strand_id
1 'polypeptide(L)'
;MVAVVDPLVVAREYVHHGYMADLVHNIDLSNVPHRPGQSPDLEAKRVRAWERLSDEEKAWVLEAWELTAMIPTAPAFREIRSAGDRVLYVLVGTEESLTPNEVCYLMIARWFRNVDPATARAKMAQLVSQGLARYTGVGRTIATEPGLERLEKMAQQGQRRGVSDEGRRSDHRTSTSMTRAVDRGESSKSRFGDRSAPQGRFRKEILDDERPQRRP
;
A
#
# COMPACT_ATOMS: atom_id res chain seq x y z
N MET A 1 -11.63 42.83 29.59
CA MET A 1 -10.44 41.97 29.81
C MET A 1 -10.89 40.54 29.62
N VAL A 2 -10.48 39.93 28.52
CA VAL A 2 -10.89 38.58 28.12
C VAL A 2 -9.99 37.60 28.86
N ALA A 3 -10.59 36.71 29.64
CA ALA A 3 -9.90 35.61 30.30
C ALA A 3 -9.40 34.63 29.23
N VAL A 4 -8.09 34.42 29.22
CA VAL A 4 -7.41 33.42 28.39
C VAL A 4 -7.78 32.05 28.94
N VAL A 5 -8.37 31.22 28.08
CA VAL A 5 -8.64 29.80 28.35
C VAL A 5 -7.36 29.04 28.05
N ASP A 6 -6.69 28.54 29.08
CA ASP A 6 -5.64 27.55 28.94
C ASP A 6 -6.24 26.22 28.42
N PRO A 7 -5.76 25.65 27.31
CA PRO A 7 -6.15 24.32 26.92
C PRO A 7 -5.46 23.29 27.82
N LEU A 8 -6.27 22.55 28.56
CA LEU A 8 -5.93 21.34 29.31
C LEU A 8 -5.00 20.43 28.50
N VAL A 9 -3.71 20.47 28.84
CA VAL A 9 -2.77 19.39 28.53
C VAL A 9 -3.16 18.23 29.44
N VAL A 10 -3.95 17.30 28.91
CA VAL A 10 -4.17 16.00 29.57
C VAL A 10 -2.87 15.21 29.46
N ALA A 11 -1.98 15.43 30.44
CA ALA A 11 -0.86 14.54 30.68
C ALA A 11 -1.45 13.19 31.15
N ARG A 12 -1.58 12.23 30.22
CA ARG A 12 -1.75 10.83 30.61
C ARG A 12 -0.43 10.39 31.24
N GLU A 13 -0.39 10.32 32.57
CA GLU A 13 0.67 9.61 33.30
C GLU A 13 0.61 8.13 32.90
N TYR A 14 1.51 7.72 32.00
CA TYR A 14 1.74 6.31 31.69
C TYR A 14 2.55 5.68 32.81
N VAL A 15 1.85 5.07 33.76
CA VAL A 15 2.49 4.29 34.82
C VAL A 15 2.96 2.96 34.24
N HIS A 16 4.21 2.90 33.77
CA HIS A 16 4.88 1.64 33.47
C HIS A 16 5.17 0.89 34.78
N HIS A 17 4.17 0.16 35.28
CA HIS A 17 4.39 -0.83 36.33
C HIS A 17 5.25 -1.97 35.77
N GLY A 18 6.45 -2.11 36.32
CA GLY A 18 7.41 -3.15 35.98
C GLY A 18 6.87 -4.54 36.29
N TYR A 19 6.36 -5.20 35.25
CA TYR A 19 6.40 -6.64 35.03
C TYR A 19 6.50 -6.81 33.51
N MET A 20 7.70 -7.02 32.98
CA MET A 20 7.87 -7.38 31.58
C MET A 20 7.45 -8.84 31.42
N ALA A 21 6.14 -9.09 31.50
CA ALA A 21 5.55 -10.30 30.98
C ALA A 21 5.93 -10.39 29.49
N ASP A 22 6.31 -11.57 29.02
CA ASP A 22 6.57 -11.78 27.59
C ASP A 22 5.37 -11.25 26.79
N LEU A 23 5.56 -10.13 26.10
CA LEU A 23 4.53 -9.56 25.24
C LEU A 23 4.35 -10.52 24.07
N VAL A 24 3.23 -11.24 24.07
CA VAL A 24 2.86 -12.20 23.03
C VAL A 24 1.61 -11.69 22.32
N HIS A 25 1.71 -11.52 21.01
CA HIS A 25 0.53 -11.33 20.19
C HIS A 25 -0.03 -12.69 19.78
N ASN A 26 -1.16 -13.08 20.39
CA ASN A 26 -1.78 -14.40 20.30
C ASN A 26 -2.50 -14.61 18.95
N ILE A 27 -1.74 -14.59 17.85
CA ILE A 27 -2.22 -14.80 16.48
C ILE A 27 -1.37 -15.89 15.81
N ASP A 28 -2.03 -16.81 15.12
CA ASP A 28 -1.41 -17.83 14.29
C ASP A 28 -1.92 -17.71 12.83
N LEU A 29 -1.00 -17.50 11.89
CA LEU A 29 -1.30 -17.41 10.46
C LEU A 29 -1.04 -18.73 9.70
N SER A 30 -0.70 -19.82 10.37
CA SER A 30 -0.32 -21.10 9.75
C SER A 30 -1.44 -21.72 8.91
N ASN A 31 -2.71 -21.52 9.28
CA ASN A 31 -3.87 -22.11 8.62
C ASN A 31 -4.57 -21.16 7.63
N VAL A 32 -3.93 -20.03 7.31
CA VAL A 32 -4.53 -19.00 6.48
C VAL A 32 -4.34 -19.35 4.99
N PRO A 33 -5.41 -19.39 4.16
CA PRO A 33 -5.28 -19.79 2.77
C PRO A 33 -4.48 -18.75 1.98
N HIS A 34 -3.39 -19.11 1.32
CA HIS A 34 -2.58 -18.14 0.58
C HIS A 34 -3.30 -17.59 -0.65
N ARG A 35 -3.20 -16.27 -0.87
CA ARG A 35 -3.72 -15.60 -2.08
C ARG A 35 -2.64 -15.43 -3.15
N PRO A 36 -3.01 -15.27 -4.43
CA PRO A 36 -2.04 -14.96 -5.48
C PRO A 36 -1.22 -13.70 -5.15
N GLY A 37 0.11 -13.83 -5.19
CA GLY A 37 1.04 -12.74 -4.86
C GLY A 37 1.32 -12.56 -3.36
N GLN A 38 0.82 -13.44 -2.48
CA GLN A 38 1.24 -13.52 -1.09
C GLN A 38 2.39 -14.52 -0.91
N SER A 39 3.16 -14.32 0.15
CA SER A 39 4.23 -15.23 0.51
C SER A 39 3.69 -16.54 1.07
N PRO A 40 4.30 -17.70 0.79
CA PRO A 40 3.93 -18.97 1.42
C PRO A 40 4.36 -19.07 2.89
N ASP A 41 5.25 -18.20 3.37
CA ASP A 41 5.86 -18.22 4.71
C ASP A 41 5.29 -17.12 5.64
N LEU A 42 3.98 -16.82 5.56
CA LEU A 42 3.37 -15.70 6.27
C LEU A 42 3.58 -15.76 7.79
N GLU A 43 3.41 -16.92 8.42
CA GLU A 43 3.61 -17.07 9.86
C GLU A 43 5.08 -16.83 10.24
N ALA A 44 6.02 -17.44 9.51
CA ALA A 44 7.44 -17.18 9.73
C ALA A 44 7.83 -15.71 9.50
N LYS A 45 7.14 -15.00 8.60
CA LYS A 45 7.33 -13.55 8.42
C LYS A 45 6.74 -12.75 9.57
N ARG A 46 5.60 -13.16 10.12
CA ARG A 46 4.97 -12.55 11.30
C ARG A 46 5.87 -12.67 12.52
N VAL A 47 6.37 -13.87 12.82
CA VAL A 47 7.29 -14.13 13.94
C VAL A 47 8.54 -13.26 13.81
N ARG A 48 9.24 -13.30 12.66
CA ARG A 48 10.41 -12.46 12.42
C ARG A 48 10.10 -10.95 12.47
N ALA A 49 8.88 -10.55 12.14
CA ALA A 49 8.47 -9.15 12.26
C ALA A 49 8.21 -8.76 13.72
N TRP A 50 7.60 -9.64 14.51
CA TRP A 50 7.40 -9.46 15.96
C TRP A 50 8.72 -9.33 16.71
N GLU A 51 9.69 -10.17 16.39
CA GLU A 51 11.03 -10.16 17.00
C GLU A 51 11.83 -8.89 16.71
N ARG A 52 11.50 -8.16 15.64
CA ARG A 52 12.15 -6.88 15.30
C ARG A 52 11.58 -5.69 16.05
N LEU A 53 10.39 -5.83 16.63
CA LEU A 53 9.74 -4.75 17.39
C LEU A 53 10.40 -4.62 18.76
N SER A 54 10.61 -3.38 19.20
CA SER A 54 10.92 -3.13 20.62
C SER A 54 9.71 -3.48 21.49
N ASP A 55 9.90 -3.64 22.80
CA ASP A 55 8.78 -3.94 23.70
C ASP A 55 7.75 -2.79 23.76
N GLU A 56 8.20 -1.55 23.59
CA GLU A 56 7.32 -0.39 23.40
C GLU A 56 6.49 -0.50 22.11
N GLU A 57 7.11 -0.86 20.98
CA GLU A 57 6.41 -1.06 19.72
C GLU A 57 5.43 -2.25 19.80
N LYS A 58 5.76 -3.31 20.53
CA LYS A 58 4.86 -4.45 20.77
C LYS A 58 3.64 -4.02 21.58
N ALA A 59 3.83 -3.25 22.65
CA ALA A 59 2.72 -2.73 23.46
C ALA A 59 1.77 -1.87 22.61
N TRP A 60 2.33 -0.97 21.77
CA TRP A 60 1.54 -0.18 20.84
C TRP A 60 0.81 -0.98 19.79
N VAL A 61 1.44 -2.02 19.24
CA VAL A 61 0.78 -2.90 18.27
C VAL A 61 -0.42 -3.61 18.89
N LEU A 62 -0.33 -4.06 20.15
CA LEU A 62 -1.43 -4.71 20.84
C LEU A 62 -2.61 -3.75 21.05
N GLU A 63 -2.34 -2.50 21.42
CA GLU A 63 -3.40 -1.48 21.56
C GLU A 63 -4.01 -1.11 20.20
N ALA A 64 -3.17 -0.82 19.20
CA ALA A 64 -3.62 -0.48 17.85
C ALA A 64 -4.40 -1.62 17.20
N TRP A 65 -4.07 -2.89 17.52
CA TRP A 65 -4.78 -4.05 17.01
C TRP A 65 -6.26 -4.06 17.44
N GLU A 66 -6.54 -3.77 18.71
CA GLU A 66 -7.92 -3.67 19.24
C GLU A 66 -8.68 -2.51 18.61
N LEU A 67 -7.99 -1.41 18.33
CA LEU A 67 -8.58 -0.21 17.72
C LEU A 67 -8.80 -0.32 16.20
N THR A 68 -8.16 -1.28 15.53
CA THR A 68 -8.22 -1.36 14.07
C THR A 68 -9.61 -1.84 13.61
N ALA A 69 -10.54 -0.90 13.49
CA ALA A 69 -11.87 -1.12 12.95
C ALA A 69 -11.81 -1.31 11.42
N MET A 70 -12.79 -2.03 10.87
CA MET A 70 -13.11 -1.92 9.45
C MET A 70 -13.51 -0.46 9.19
N ILE A 71 -12.75 0.28 8.39
CA ILE A 71 -13.15 1.62 7.93
C ILE A 71 -14.32 1.43 6.95
N PRO A 72 -15.59 1.68 7.34
CA PRO A 72 -16.74 1.29 6.53
C PRO A 72 -16.81 2.05 5.19
N THR A 73 -16.22 3.24 5.17
CA THR A 73 -16.20 4.15 4.02
C THR A 73 -14.98 3.94 3.11
N ALA A 74 -14.01 3.11 3.49
CA ALA A 74 -12.83 2.80 2.68
C ALA A 74 -13.05 1.57 1.79
N PRO A 75 -12.33 1.45 0.65
CA PRO A 75 -12.42 0.26 -0.19
C PRO A 75 -11.94 -0.97 0.57
N ALA A 76 -12.44 -2.15 0.18
CA ALA A 76 -11.93 -3.39 0.73
C ALA A 76 -10.42 -3.47 0.48
N PHE A 77 -9.62 -3.85 1.50
CA PHE A 77 -8.16 -3.84 1.39
C PHE A 77 -7.62 -4.59 0.15
N ARG A 78 -8.32 -5.65 -0.27
CA ARG A 78 -8.01 -6.45 -1.47
C ARG A 78 -8.02 -5.64 -2.79
N GLU A 79 -8.74 -4.54 -2.84
CA GLU A 79 -8.86 -3.66 -4.02
C GLU A 79 -7.71 -2.65 -4.09
N ILE A 80 -6.98 -2.48 -2.99
CA ILE A 80 -5.88 -1.51 -2.85
C ILE A 80 -4.59 -2.07 -3.46
N ARG A 81 -4.22 -1.55 -4.64
CA ARG A 81 -3.04 -2.05 -5.39
C ARG A 81 -1.73 -1.37 -5.00
N SER A 82 -1.75 -0.07 -4.72
CA SER A 82 -0.55 0.72 -4.42
C SER A 82 -0.01 0.39 -3.02
N ALA A 83 1.31 0.29 -2.89
CA ALA A 83 1.94 0.18 -1.57
C ALA A 83 1.66 1.39 -0.69
N GLY A 84 1.60 2.60 -1.27
CA GLY A 84 1.31 3.83 -0.52
C GLY A 84 -0.10 3.84 0.05
N ASP A 85 -1.09 3.46 -0.76
CA ASP A 85 -2.49 3.43 -0.31
C ASP A 85 -2.72 2.31 0.72
N ARG A 86 -1.98 1.19 0.64
CA ARG A 86 -2.03 0.15 1.69
C ARG A 86 -1.48 0.67 3.02
N VAL A 87 -0.36 1.41 2.99
CA VAL A 87 0.21 2.03 4.20
C VAL A 87 -0.77 3.05 4.78
N LEU A 88 -1.37 3.89 3.92
CA LEU A 88 -2.39 4.85 4.34
C LEU A 88 -3.59 4.16 4.99
N TYR A 89 -4.06 3.05 4.42
CA TYR A 89 -5.17 2.28 4.97
C TYR A 89 -4.90 1.81 6.41
N VAL A 90 -3.69 1.30 6.68
CA VAL A 90 -3.33 0.87 8.04
C VAL A 90 -3.27 2.06 8.99
N LEU A 91 -2.65 3.17 8.58
CA LEU A 91 -2.56 4.39 9.40
C LEU A 91 -3.92 5.00 9.74
N VAL A 92 -4.86 4.97 8.80
CA VAL A 92 -6.24 5.45 9.03
C VAL A 92 -6.99 4.48 9.93
N GLY A 93 -6.83 3.18 9.70
CA GLY A 93 -7.61 2.15 10.40
C GLY A 93 -7.26 2.03 11.87
N THR A 94 -6.02 2.33 12.27
CA THR A 94 -5.60 2.27 13.67
C THR A 94 -5.92 3.52 14.46
N GLU A 95 -6.15 4.67 13.81
CA GLU A 95 -6.23 6.02 14.39
C GLU A 95 -5.02 6.46 15.25
N GLU A 96 -4.08 5.56 15.49
CA GLU A 96 -2.86 5.78 16.23
C GLU A 96 -1.68 6.18 15.35
N SER A 97 -0.69 6.81 15.98
CA SER A 97 0.60 7.04 15.31
C SER A 97 1.39 5.74 15.26
N LEU A 98 1.95 5.39 14.10
CA LEU A 98 2.70 4.13 13.90
C LEU A 98 4.12 4.37 13.40
N THR A 99 5.05 3.46 13.74
CA THR A 99 6.38 3.33 13.11
C THR A 99 6.29 2.49 11.83
N PRO A 100 7.31 2.54 10.95
CA PRO A 100 7.37 1.65 9.79
C PRO A 100 7.32 0.16 10.14
N ASN A 101 7.92 -0.25 11.26
CA ASN A 101 7.94 -1.64 11.68
C ASN A 101 6.57 -2.10 12.17
N GLU A 102 5.88 -1.26 12.96
CA GLU A 102 4.51 -1.51 13.43
C GLU A 102 3.54 -1.66 12.25
N VAL A 103 3.62 -0.77 11.24
CA VAL A 103 2.83 -0.87 10.00
C VAL A 103 3.09 -2.20 9.27
N CYS A 104 4.37 -2.56 9.08
CA CYS A 104 4.73 -3.82 8.43
C CYS A 104 4.17 -5.03 9.17
N TYR A 105 4.25 -5.01 10.50
CA TYR A 105 3.73 -6.08 11.35
C TYR A 105 2.21 -6.19 11.22
N LEU A 106 1.49 -5.08 11.39
CA LEU A 106 0.01 -5.05 11.31
C LEU A 106 -0.49 -5.53 9.94
N MET A 107 0.20 -5.19 8.85
CA MET A 107 -0.12 -5.74 7.53
C MET A 107 0.00 -7.27 7.48
N ILE A 108 1.05 -7.83 8.07
CA ILE A 108 1.22 -9.29 8.09
C ILE A 108 0.16 -9.94 8.98
N ALA A 109 -0.03 -9.41 10.20
CA ALA A 109 -1.00 -9.90 11.18
C ALA A 109 -2.44 -9.88 10.65
N ARG A 110 -2.79 -8.90 9.81
CA ARG A 110 -4.11 -8.78 9.15
C ARG A 110 -4.20 -9.56 7.83
N TRP A 111 -3.19 -10.36 7.49
CA TRP A 111 -3.15 -11.12 6.25
C TRP A 111 -3.30 -10.24 4.99
N PHE A 112 -2.78 -9.02 5.08
CA PHE A 112 -2.73 -8.05 4.00
C PHE A 112 -1.53 -8.29 3.09
N ARG A 113 -1.57 -7.71 1.90
CA ARG A 113 -0.39 -7.63 1.04
C ARG A 113 0.64 -6.71 1.70
N ASN A 114 1.67 -7.31 2.29
CA ASN A 114 2.68 -6.61 3.07
C ASN A 114 3.65 -5.78 2.22
N VAL A 115 4.49 -5.02 2.91
CA VAL A 115 5.62 -4.26 2.38
C VAL A 115 6.81 -4.46 3.32
N ASP A 116 8.03 -4.28 2.83
CA ASP A 116 9.22 -4.26 3.69
C ASP A 116 9.36 -2.92 4.44
N PRO A 117 10.12 -2.87 5.56
CA PRO A 117 10.24 -1.66 6.38
C PRO A 117 10.82 -0.44 5.64
N ALA A 118 11.72 -0.62 4.68
CA ALA A 118 12.31 0.49 3.92
C ALA A 118 11.26 1.09 2.97
N THR A 119 10.48 0.23 2.31
CA THR A 119 9.33 0.66 1.51
C THR A 119 8.27 1.34 2.36
N ALA A 120 7.92 0.78 3.53
CA ALA A 120 6.97 1.42 4.45
C ALA A 120 7.41 2.83 4.83
N ARG A 121 8.67 3.00 5.27
CA ARG A 121 9.26 4.30 5.59
C ARG A 121 9.17 5.28 4.42
N ALA A 122 9.56 4.84 3.22
CA ALA A 122 9.51 5.68 2.02
C ALA A 122 8.06 6.09 1.69
N LYS A 123 7.09 5.19 1.82
CA LYS A 123 5.68 5.49 1.60
C LYS A 123 5.08 6.40 2.66
N MET A 124 5.45 6.25 3.92
CA MET A 124 5.04 7.16 4.99
C MET A 124 5.55 8.58 4.72
N ALA A 125 6.83 8.73 4.36
CA ALA A 125 7.37 10.04 3.96
C ALA A 125 6.64 10.65 2.76
N GLN A 126 6.30 9.83 1.75
CA GLN A 126 5.48 10.28 0.62
C GLN A 126 4.08 10.75 1.05
N LEU A 127 3.40 10.02 1.92
CA LEU A 127 2.08 10.40 2.44
C LEU A 127 2.15 11.71 3.23
N VAL A 128 3.21 11.91 4.02
CA VAL A 128 3.45 13.17 4.73
C VAL A 128 3.65 14.34 3.75
N SER A 129 4.47 14.15 2.72
CA SER A 129 4.68 15.20 1.70
C SER A 129 3.39 15.55 0.92
N GLN A 130 2.42 14.62 0.86
CA GLN A 130 1.12 14.82 0.22
C GLN A 130 0.06 15.41 1.18
N GLY A 131 0.39 15.64 2.45
CA GLY A 131 -0.57 16.10 3.45
C GLY A 131 -1.63 15.06 3.83
N LEU A 132 -1.40 13.78 3.54
CA LEU A 132 -2.31 12.67 3.86
C LEU A 132 -1.99 12.05 5.22
N ALA A 133 -0.80 12.30 5.73
CA ALA A 133 -0.33 11.88 7.02
C ALA A 133 0.56 12.97 7.63
N ARG A 134 0.88 12.87 8.92
CA ARG A 134 1.82 13.78 9.59
C ARG A 134 2.70 13.05 10.59
N TYR A 135 3.88 13.60 10.85
CA TYR A 135 4.74 13.13 11.94
C TYR A 135 4.21 13.60 13.29
N THR A 136 4.20 12.72 14.29
CA THR A 136 3.78 13.03 15.67
C THR A 136 4.93 13.01 16.66
N GLY A 137 5.97 12.20 16.40
CA GLY A 137 7.16 12.02 17.22
C GLY A 137 8.28 11.37 16.40
N VAL A 138 9.36 10.94 17.06
CA VAL A 138 10.53 10.35 16.38
C VAL A 138 10.13 9.09 15.61
N GLY A 139 10.10 9.19 14.28
CA GLY A 139 9.81 8.07 13.39
C GLY A 139 8.35 7.58 13.39
N ARG A 140 7.42 8.26 14.09
CA ARG A 140 6.00 7.90 14.14
C ARG A 140 5.19 8.76 13.18
N THR A 141 4.21 8.17 12.52
CA THR A 141 3.33 8.85 11.57
C THR A 141 1.89 8.49 11.87
N ILE A 142 1.00 9.47 11.83
CA ILE A 142 -0.44 9.29 11.95
C ILE A 142 -1.13 9.75 10.66
N ALA A 143 -2.25 9.13 10.31
CA ALA A 143 -3.09 9.63 9.24
C ALA A 143 -3.69 11.00 9.58
N THR A 144 -4.11 11.72 8.56
CA THR A 144 -4.84 13.00 8.70
C THR A 144 -6.21 12.87 8.03
N GLU A 145 -7.09 13.83 8.28
CA GLU A 145 -8.42 13.89 7.66
C GLU A 145 -8.36 13.83 6.11
N PRO A 146 -7.47 14.56 5.40
CA PRO A 146 -7.29 14.36 3.96
C PRO A 146 -6.89 12.94 3.55
N GLY A 147 -6.19 12.22 4.43
CA GLY A 147 -5.84 10.82 4.25
C GLY A 147 -7.06 9.90 4.25
N LEU A 148 -7.99 10.11 5.19
CA LEU A 148 -9.27 9.41 5.22
C LEU A 148 -10.10 9.73 3.96
N GLU A 149 -10.26 11.02 3.64
CA GLU A 149 -11.01 11.43 2.43
C GLU A 149 -10.49 10.79 1.15
N ARG A 150 -9.17 10.60 1.04
CA ARG A 150 -8.56 9.92 -0.12
C ARG A 150 -9.04 8.48 -0.21
N LEU A 151 -9.09 7.74 0.90
CA LEU A 151 -9.60 6.38 0.92
C LEU A 151 -11.09 6.33 0.55
N GLU A 152 -11.88 7.28 1.04
CA GLU A 152 -13.31 7.37 0.69
C GLU A 152 -13.54 7.67 -0.78
N LYS A 153 -12.77 8.61 -1.35
CA LYS A 153 -12.80 8.91 -2.80
C LYS A 153 -12.44 7.67 -3.63
N MET A 154 -11.51 6.84 -3.16
CA MET A 154 -11.18 5.57 -3.82
C MET A 154 -12.35 4.58 -3.77
N ALA A 155 -13.04 4.44 -2.64
CA ALA A 155 -14.22 3.58 -2.52
C ALA A 155 -15.32 3.98 -3.51
N GLN A 156 -15.62 5.29 -3.59
CA GLN A 156 -16.63 5.83 -4.51
C GLN A 156 -16.29 5.58 -5.98
N GLN A 157 -15.01 5.70 -6.37
CA GLN A 157 -14.57 5.42 -7.73
C GLN A 157 -14.68 3.92 -8.09
N GLY A 158 -14.43 3.04 -7.13
CA GLY A 158 -14.62 1.58 -7.30
C GLY A 158 -16.08 1.22 -7.55
N GLN A 159 -17.00 1.81 -6.78
CA GLN A 159 -18.44 1.61 -6.96
C GLN A 159 -18.93 2.09 -8.34
N ARG A 160 -18.50 3.28 -8.80
CA ARG A 160 -18.89 3.81 -10.11
C ARG A 160 -18.42 2.95 -11.29
N ARG A 161 -17.24 2.32 -11.17
CA ARG A 161 -16.74 1.38 -12.18
C ARG A 161 -17.52 0.07 -12.21
N GLY A 162 -18.08 -0.38 -11.08
CA GLY A 162 -18.91 -1.59 -11.00
C GLY A 162 -20.33 -1.41 -11.55
N VAL A 163 -20.85 -0.19 -11.62
CA VAL A 163 -22.24 0.10 -12.06
C VAL A 163 -22.34 0.42 -13.57
N SER A 164 -21.21 0.49 -14.29
CA SER A 164 -21.18 0.90 -15.71
C SER A 164 -21.08 -0.24 -16.73
N ASP A 165 -21.32 -1.50 -16.33
CA ASP A 165 -21.26 -2.66 -17.25
C ASP A 165 -22.51 -3.58 -17.18
N GLU A 166 -23.64 -3.04 -16.72
CA GLU A 166 -24.94 -3.74 -16.65
C GLU A 166 -26.01 -2.93 -17.40
N GLY A 167 -25.69 -2.47 -18.62
CA GLY A 167 -26.58 -1.50 -19.31
C GLY A 167 -26.48 -1.37 -20.82
N ARG A 168 -25.81 -2.27 -21.56
CA ARG A 168 -25.86 -2.29 -23.04
C ARG A 168 -25.84 -3.71 -23.64
N ARG A 169 -26.65 -4.61 -23.10
CA ARG A 169 -27.31 -5.65 -23.93
C ARG A 169 -28.74 -5.22 -24.19
N SER A 170 -28.89 -4.21 -25.03
CA SER A 170 -30.17 -3.97 -25.69
C SER A 170 -30.21 -4.90 -26.90
N ASP A 171 -30.86 -6.03 -26.70
CA ASP A 171 -31.29 -6.92 -27.78
C ASP A 171 -32.04 -6.10 -28.84
N HIS A 172 -31.39 -5.81 -29.95
CA HIS A 172 -32.03 -5.42 -31.20
C HIS A 172 -31.81 -6.54 -32.20
N ARG A 173 -32.57 -7.62 -31.99
CA ARG A 173 -32.89 -8.58 -33.05
C ARG A 173 -33.81 -7.86 -34.04
N THR A 174 -33.22 -7.34 -35.11
CA THR A 174 -33.96 -7.08 -36.34
C THR A 174 -33.36 -7.93 -37.44
N SER A 175 -34.13 -8.94 -37.82
CA SER A 175 -33.88 -9.84 -38.93
C SER A 175 -33.76 -9.04 -40.24
N THR A 176 -32.67 -9.23 -40.98
CA THR A 176 -32.74 -9.23 -42.45
C THR A 176 -31.58 -10.05 -43.01
N SER A 177 -31.95 -11.13 -43.65
CA SER A 177 -31.13 -11.93 -44.56
C SER A 177 -30.49 -11.05 -45.64
N MET A 178 -29.16 -11.11 -45.80
CA MET A 178 -28.52 -11.10 -47.12
C MET A 178 -27.15 -11.77 -47.05
N THR A 179 -27.09 -12.93 -47.69
CA THR A 179 -25.92 -13.53 -48.31
C THR A 179 -25.02 -12.47 -48.96
N ARG A 180 -23.78 -12.35 -48.47
CA ARG A 180 -22.66 -11.84 -49.28
C ARG A 180 -21.44 -12.72 -49.03
N ALA A 181 -21.05 -13.40 -50.11
CA ALA A 181 -19.78 -14.08 -50.23
C ALA A 181 -18.65 -13.13 -49.82
N VAL A 182 -17.83 -13.56 -48.85
CA VAL A 182 -16.51 -12.96 -48.63
C VAL A 182 -15.53 -13.72 -49.50
N ASP A 183 -15.26 -13.09 -50.63
CA ASP A 183 -14.16 -13.36 -51.55
C ASP A 183 -12.85 -13.46 -50.75
N ARG A 184 -12.14 -14.58 -50.94
CA ARG A 184 -10.84 -14.85 -50.29
C ARG A 184 -9.76 -14.09 -51.06
N GLY A 185 -9.85 -12.77 -51.02
CA GLY A 185 -8.85 -11.87 -51.59
C GLY A 185 -7.60 -11.87 -50.70
N GLU A 186 -6.55 -12.54 -51.18
CA GLU A 186 -5.17 -12.27 -50.75
C GLU A 186 -4.88 -10.77 -50.89
N SER A 187 -4.87 -10.07 -49.76
CA SER A 187 -4.45 -8.68 -49.69
C SER A 187 -2.93 -8.63 -49.51
N SER A 188 -2.24 -8.14 -50.54
CA SER A 188 -0.77 -7.92 -50.62
C SER A 188 -0.26 -6.82 -49.67
N LYS A 189 -1.02 -6.46 -48.63
CA LYS A 189 -0.71 -5.40 -47.66
C LYS A 189 -0.83 -5.86 -46.20
N SER A 190 -0.79 -7.18 -45.95
CA SER A 190 -0.58 -7.73 -44.61
C SER A 190 0.81 -7.37 -44.10
N ARG A 191 0.88 -6.58 -43.02
CA ARG A 191 2.12 -6.26 -42.28
C ARG A 191 2.33 -7.23 -41.11
N PHE A 192 1.83 -8.44 -41.23
CA PHE A 192 2.00 -9.52 -40.27
C PHE A 192 3.32 -10.26 -40.60
N GLY A 193 4.45 -9.70 -40.15
CA GLY A 193 5.77 -10.31 -40.37
C GLY A 193 6.99 -9.37 -40.43
N ASP A 194 6.82 -8.05 -40.24
CA ASP A 194 7.95 -7.10 -40.34
C ASP A 194 8.82 -7.14 -39.06
N ARG A 195 9.86 -7.99 -39.07
CA ARG A 195 10.91 -8.09 -38.02
C ARG A 195 12.07 -7.11 -38.25
N SER A 196 11.76 -5.87 -38.61
CA SER A 196 12.76 -4.81 -38.69
C SER A 196 13.04 -4.27 -37.27
N ALA A 197 13.98 -4.91 -36.57
CA ALA A 197 14.53 -4.40 -35.32
C ALA A 197 15.27 -3.07 -35.57
N PRO A 198 15.08 -2.03 -34.73
CA PRO A 198 15.90 -0.82 -34.84
C PRO A 198 17.34 -1.14 -34.40
N GLN A 199 18.21 -1.39 -35.37
CA GLN A 199 19.65 -1.27 -35.19
C GLN A 199 20.01 0.22 -35.14
N GLY A 200 20.52 0.68 -34.00
CA GLY A 200 21.27 1.95 -33.96
C GLY A 200 21.14 2.76 -32.69
N ARG A 201 22.02 2.51 -31.72
CA ARG A 201 22.99 3.49 -31.19
C ARG A 201 23.96 2.77 -30.26
N PHE A 202 24.88 2.01 -30.85
CA PHE A 202 26.16 1.72 -30.20
C PHE A 202 26.95 3.03 -30.15
N ARG A 203 27.15 3.60 -28.97
CA ARG A 203 28.19 4.61 -28.74
C ARG A 203 29.45 3.86 -28.32
N LYS A 204 30.34 3.61 -29.28
CA LYS A 204 31.74 3.25 -29.03
C LYS A 204 32.51 4.55 -28.83
N GLU A 205 32.90 4.86 -27.60
CA GLU A 205 34.16 5.56 -27.33
C GLU A 205 34.76 4.87 -26.09
N ILE A 206 35.76 4.02 -26.35
CA ILE A 206 36.75 3.59 -25.36
C ILE A 206 37.97 4.45 -25.63
N LEU A 207 38.49 5.13 -24.61
CA LEU A 207 39.92 5.17 -24.33
C LEU A 207 40.12 5.70 -22.90
N ASP A 208 40.52 4.76 -22.05
CA ASP A 208 41.35 5.00 -20.87
C ASP A 208 42.56 5.86 -21.28
N ASP A 209 42.92 6.88 -20.49
CA ASP A 209 44.13 6.84 -19.64
C ASP A 209 44.21 8.10 -18.74
N GLU A 210 45.02 7.98 -17.68
CA GLU A 210 45.55 9.02 -16.79
C GLU A 210 44.72 9.47 -15.56
N ARG A 211 44.83 8.69 -14.49
CA ARG A 211 45.17 9.24 -13.15
C ARG A 211 46.70 9.15 -12.98
N PRO A 212 47.33 9.75 -11.95
CA PRO A 212 47.09 11.00 -11.22
C PRO A 212 48.37 11.87 -11.16
N GLN A 213 48.30 13.17 -10.87
CA GLN A 213 49.43 13.84 -10.21
C GLN A 213 49.02 14.52 -8.91
N ARG A 214 49.71 14.10 -7.86
CA ARG A 214 49.69 14.61 -6.50
C ARG A 214 50.92 15.50 -6.31
N ARG A 215 50.64 16.70 -5.76
CA ARG A 215 51.45 17.53 -4.84
C ARG A 215 52.69 18.24 -5.39
N PRO A 216 53.21 19.22 -4.64
CA PRO A 216 52.56 20.27 -3.84
C PRO A 216 52.67 21.66 -4.51
#